data_AF-K7KMR0-F1
#
_entry.id   AF-K7KMR0-F1
#
_cell.length_a   1.000
_cell.length_b   1.000
_cell.length_c   1.000
_cell.angle_alpha   90.00
_cell.angle_beta   90.00
_cell.angle_gamma   90.00
#
_symmetry.space_group_name_H-M   'P 1'
#
loop_
_entity.id
_entity.type
_entity.pdbx_description
1 polymer ?
#
loop_
_entity_poly.entity_id
_entity_poly.type
_entity_poly.pdbx_seq_one_letter_code
_entity_poly.pdbx_strand_id
1 'polypeptide(L)'
;MHRSSSRPQLDLSKAEIQGNFEEKYPTILLPNQSHDISHLALDIGGSLIKLVYFSRHRDQSTYDKRMINVNNRLGFPPNGNRRSYPILGGRLHFVKFETSKINECLDFINSKQLHCGEGESRYSDATTDSNAIIKATGGGAHKFADLFKERLGLSLDKEDEMNCLVAGANFLLK
;
A
#
# COMPACT_ATOMS: atom_id res chain seq x y z
N MET A 1 27.04 16.01 -13.83
CA MET A 1 26.72 14.56 -13.82
C MET A 1 25.42 14.39 -13.04
N HIS A 2 24.29 14.27 -13.72
CA HIS A 2 23.00 14.02 -13.07
C HIS A 2 22.97 12.60 -12.52
N ARG A 3 22.94 12.44 -11.20
CA ARG A 3 22.54 11.18 -10.59
C ARG A 3 21.02 11.05 -10.79
N SER A 4 20.59 10.24 -11.75
CA SER A 4 19.23 9.73 -11.74
C SER A 4 19.12 8.79 -10.54
N SER A 5 18.67 9.30 -9.39
CA SER A 5 18.07 8.44 -8.38
C SER A 5 16.80 7.89 -9.01
N SER A 6 16.91 6.76 -9.70
CA SER A 6 15.76 6.03 -10.24
C SER A 6 14.84 5.75 -9.08
N ARG A 7 13.71 6.48 -8.99
CA ARG A 7 12.67 6.18 -8.01
C ARG A 7 12.35 4.69 -8.15
N PRO A 8 12.25 3.93 -7.04
CA PRO A 8 11.91 2.52 -7.13
C PRO A 8 10.61 2.39 -7.91
N GLN A 9 10.68 1.69 -9.05
CA GLN A 9 9.57 1.56 -9.98
C GLN A 9 8.81 0.28 -9.64
N LEU A 10 7.48 0.35 -9.77
CA LEU A 10 6.64 -0.85 -9.69
C LEU A 10 6.94 -1.77 -10.87
N ASP A 11 7.30 -3.01 -10.58
CA ASP A 11 7.45 -4.09 -11.53
C ASP A 11 6.08 -4.74 -11.78
N LEU A 12 5.51 -4.43 -12.94
CA LEU A 12 4.22 -4.95 -13.40
C LEU A 12 4.32 -6.29 -14.14
N SER A 13 5.52 -6.85 -14.28
CA SER A 13 5.68 -8.11 -14.99
C SER A 13 4.91 -9.23 -14.26
N LYS A 14 4.03 -9.91 -15.00
CA LYS A 14 3.11 -10.94 -14.47
C LYS A 14 2.16 -10.42 -13.39
N ALA A 15 1.83 -9.13 -13.41
CA ALA A 15 0.81 -8.60 -12.53
C ALA A 15 -0.55 -9.24 -12.83
N GLU A 16 -1.27 -9.66 -11.79
CA GLU A 16 -2.57 -10.33 -11.92
C GLU A 16 -3.57 -9.69 -10.95
N ILE A 17 -4.80 -9.45 -11.40
CA ILE A 17 -5.89 -9.06 -10.50
C ILE A 17 -6.26 -10.28 -9.65
N GLN A 18 -6.10 -10.15 -8.35
CA GLN A 18 -6.43 -11.16 -7.36
C GLN A 18 -7.65 -10.71 -6.56
N GLY A 19 -8.77 -11.36 -6.84
CA GLY A 19 -10.03 -11.25 -6.11
C GLY A 19 -11.12 -12.02 -6.83
N ASN A 20 -12.06 -12.61 -6.08
CA ASN A 20 -13.26 -13.19 -6.70
C ASN A 20 -14.22 -12.07 -7.12
N PHE A 21 -15.13 -12.33 -8.05
CA PHE A 21 -16.17 -11.35 -8.47
C PHE A 21 -17.03 -10.82 -7.30
N GLU A 22 -17.04 -11.51 -6.16
CA GLU A 22 -17.75 -11.12 -4.94
C GLU A 22 -16.93 -10.21 -4.00
N GLU A 23 -15.62 -10.08 -4.22
CA GLU A 23 -14.76 -9.28 -3.36
C GLU A 23 -14.91 -7.79 -3.68
N LYS A 24 -15.35 -7.01 -2.69
CA LYS A 24 -15.66 -5.58 -2.84
C LYS A 24 -14.49 -4.73 -3.34
N TYR A 25 -13.25 -5.17 -3.08
CA TYR A 25 -12.01 -4.48 -3.42
C TYR A 25 -10.93 -5.48 -3.86
N PRO A 26 -10.92 -5.90 -5.14
CA PRO A 26 -9.88 -6.79 -5.63
C PRO A 26 -8.51 -6.10 -5.56
N THR A 27 -7.46 -6.89 -5.35
CA THR A 27 -6.08 -6.41 -5.27
C THR A 27 -5.32 -6.73 -6.55
N ILE A 28 -4.24 -6.03 -6.85
CA ILE A 28 -3.33 -6.40 -7.94
C ILE A 28 -2.10 -7.06 -7.32
N LEU A 29 -1.87 -8.32 -7.63
CA LEU A 29 -0.67 -9.04 -7.26
C LEU A 29 0.49 -8.58 -8.14
N LEU A 30 1.62 -8.25 -7.52
CA LEU A 30 2.87 -7.86 -8.17
C LEU A 30 3.96 -8.89 -7.77
N PRO A 31 4.04 -10.04 -8.47
CA PRO A 31 4.83 -11.18 -8.00
C PRO A 31 6.34 -10.96 -8.09
N ASN A 32 6.81 -10.04 -8.94
CA ASN A 32 8.24 -9.79 -9.15
C ASN A 32 8.72 -8.49 -8.47
N GLN A 33 7.89 -7.88 -7.62
CA GLN A 33 8.24 -6.63 -6.94
C GLN A 33 9.35 -6.83 -5.91
N SER A 34 10.58 -6.50 -6.29
CA SER A 34 11.78 -6.73 -5.48
C SER A 34 12.15 -5.58 -4.54
N HIS A 35 11.91 -4.33 -4.93
CA HIS A 35 12.31 -3.16 -4.17
C HIS A 35 11.40 -2.95 -2.97
N ASP A 36 11.98 -2.55 -1.83
CA ASP A 36 11.15 -2.10 -0.72
C ASP A 36 10.48 -0.77 -1.04
N ILE A 37 9.14 -0.72 -1.03
CA ILE A 37 8.44 0.51 -1.37
C ILE A 37 7.24 0.73 -0.46
N SER A 38 7.26 1.86 0.23
CA SER A 38 6.10 2.40 0.92
C SER A 38 5.37 3.36 -0.02
N HIS A 39 4.51 2.82 -0.87
CA HIS A 39 3.61 3.64 -1.70
C HIS A 39 2.27 3.74 -0.99
N LEU A 40 1.98 4.89 -0.38
CA LEU A 40 0.64 5.31 0.00
C LEU A 40 0.30 6.58 -0.80
N ALA A 41 -0.81 6.55 -1.52
CA ALA A 41 -1.31 7.69 -2.28
C ALA A 41 -2.83 7.86 -2.11
N LEU A 42 -3.28 9.11 -2.20
CA LEU A 42 -4.67 9.50 -2.02
C LEU A 42 -5.19 10.32 -3.21
N ASP A 43 -6.43 10.10 -3.61
CA ASP A 43 -7.24 11.03 -4.40
C ASP A 43 -8.45 11.44 -3.54
N ILE A 44 -8.48 12.70 -3.10
CA ILE A 44 -9.52 13.23 -2.23
C ILE A 44 -10.44 14.12 -3.08
N GLY A 45 -11.45 13.49 -3.67
CA GLY A 45 -12.49 14.19 -4.42
C GLY A 45 -13.57 14.80 -3.53
N GLY A 46 -14.56 15.44 -4.16
CA GLY A 46 -15.68 16.06 -3.45
C GLY A 46 -16.56 15.06 -2.69
N SER A 47 -16.74 13.87 -3.25
CA SER A 47 -17.64 12.83 -2.69
C SER A 47 -16.93 11.58 -2.23
N LEU A 48 -15.80 11.23 -2.87
CA LEU A 48 -15.07 10.00 -2.61
C LEU A 48 -13.60 10.28 -2.39
N ILE A 49 -13.06 9.59 -1.40
CA ILE A 49 -11.62 9.43 -1.17
C ILE A 49 -11.24 8.06 -1.75
N LYS A 50 -10.24 8.03 -2.62
CA LYS A 50 -9.61 6.77 -3.07
C LYS A 50 -8.21 6.70 -2.50
N LEU A 51 -7.88 5.54 -1.96
CA LEU A 51 -6.61 5.25 -1.32
C LEU A 51 -5.99 4.07 -2.04
N VAL A 52 -4.75 4.25 -2.49
CA VAL A 52 -3.93 3.19 -3.08
C VAL A 52 -2.73 2.97 -2.17
N TYR A 53 -2.52 1.71 -1.76
CA TYR A 53 -1.33 1.37 -0.98
C TYR A 53 -0.70 0.04 -1.40
N PHE A 54 0.61 -0.06 -1.24
CA PHE A 54 1.35 -1.30 -1.47
C PHE A 54 1.59 -2.06 -0.17
N SER A 55 1.48 -3.38 -0.20
CA SER A 55 1.90 -4.26 0.89
C SER A 55 2.83 -5.35 0.38
N ARG A 56 3.98 -5.54 1.04
CA ARG A 56 4.87 -6.68 0.77
C ARG A 56 4.21 -8.00 1.16
N HIS A 57 4.55 -9.07 0.44
CA HIS A 57 4.34 -10.42 0.96
C HIS A 57 5.25 -10.62 2.17
N ARG A 58 4.77 -10.32 3.38
CA ARG A 58 5.50 -10.70 4.59
C ARG A 58 5.49 -12.22 4.67
N ASP A 59 6.64 -12.82 5.00
CA ASP A 59 6.79 -14.26 5.19
C ASP A 59 5.60 -14.81 5.97
N GLN A 60 4.78 -15.65 5.34
CA GLN A 60 3.76 -16.45 6.01
C GLN A 60 4.41 -17.52 6.92
N SER A 61 5.65 -17.33 7.38
CA SER A 61 6.47 -18.31 8.08
C SER A 61 6.22 -18.37 9.60
N THR A 62 5.49 -17.41 10.18
CA THR A 62 5.22 -17.38 11.63
C THR A 62 3.86 -17.97 12.01
N TYR A 63 2.85 -17.92 11.13
CA TYR A 63 1.55 -18.57 11.39
C TYR A 63 1.52 -20.05 11.00
N ASP A 64 2.27 -20.47 9.96
CA ASP A 64 2.28 -21.87 9.50
C ASP A 64 3.07 -22.82 10.44
N LYS A 65 3.99 -22.32 11.27
CA LYS A 65 4.81 -23.17 12.16
C LYS A 65 4.00 -23.93 13.21
N ARG A 66 2.83 -23.43 13.63
CA ARG A 66 1.97 -24.14 14.60
C ARG A 66 1.06 -25.20 13.97
N MET A 67 0.78 -25.11 12.67
CA MET A 67 -0.07 -26.07 11.95
C MET A 67 0.74 -27.18 11.26
N ILE A 68 2.01 -26.94 10.91
CA ILE A 68 2.89 -27.96 10.32
C ILE A 68 3.22 -29.09 11.33
N ASN A 69 3.36 -28.77 12.62
CA ASN A 69 3.68 -29.78 13.64
C ASN A 69 2.56 -30.80 13.91
N VAL A 70 1.31 -30.47 13.57
CA VAL A 70 0.18 -31.39 13.77
C VAL A 70 0.03 -32.34 12.57
N ASN A 71 0.24 -31.84 11.35
CA ASN A 71 0.03 -32.59 10.12
C ASN A 71 1.17 -33.55 9.76
N ASN A 72 2.40 -33.30 10.24
CA ASN A 72 3.54 -34.18 9.98
C ASN A 72 3.44 -35.56 10.66
N ARG A 73 2.47 -35.76 11.57
CA ARG A 73 2.23 -37.07 12.20
C ARG A 73 1.27 -37.98 11.42
N LEU A 74 0.59 -37.50 10.39
CA LEU A 74 -0.46 -38.27 9.70
C LEU A 74 -0.28 -38.45 8.17
N GLY A 75 0.90 -38.15 7.62
CA GLY A 75 1.28 -38.63 6.28
C GLY A 75 0.40 -38.17 5.10
N PHE A 76 -0.34 -37.07 5.25
CA PHE A 76 -1.12 -36.50 4.14
C PHE A 76 -0.23 -35.59 3.27
N PRO A 77 -0.17 -35.81 1.94
CA PRO A 77 0.56 -34.92 1.04
C PRO A 77 -0.10 -33.53 1.04
N PRO A 78 0.67 -32.43 0.96
CA PRO A 78 0.12 -31.08 0.91
C PRO A 78 -0.54 -30.88 -0.46
N ASN A 79 -1.83 -31.23 -0.55
CA ASN A 79 -2.65 -30.97 -1.72
C ASN A 79 -3.23 -29.55 -1.62
N GLY A 80 -2.95 -28.73 -2.63
CA GLY A 80 -3.52 -27.39 -2.78
C GLY A 80 -2.48 -26.40 -3.27
N ASN A 81 -2.64 -25.98 -4.53
CA ASN A 81 -2.02 -24.84 -5.24
C ASN A 81 -1.43 -23.73 -4.34
N ARG A 82 -0.32 -23.99 -3.65
CA ARG A 82 0.52 -22.93 -3.08
C ARG A 82 1.29 -22.38 -4.27
N ARG A 83 0.72 -21.40 -4.98
CA ARG A 83 1.48 -20.60 -5.94
C ARG A 83 2.68 -20.02 -5.17
N SER A 84 3.83 -20.64 -5.34
CA SER A 84 5.08 -20.28 -4.69
C SER A 84 5.56 -18.98 -5.31
N TYR A 85 5.03 -17.86 -4.85
CA TYR A 85 5.57 -16.56 -5.25
C TYR A 85 6.98 -16.43 -4.69
N PRO A 86 7.91 -15.82 -5.43
CA PRO A 86 9.21 -15.48 -4.86
C PRO A 86 8.98 -14.62 -3.61
N ILE A 87 9.87 -14.77 -2.62
CA ILE A 87 9.87 -14.03 -1.35
C ILE A 87 9.88 -12.49 -1.59
N LEU A 88 10.16 -12.08 -2.83
CA LEU A 88 10.32 -10.73 -3.34
C LEU A 88 9.11 -10.26 -4.18
N GLY A 89 7.90 -10.29 -3.61
CA GLY A 89 6.67 -9.82 -4.27
C GLY A 89 5.74 -9.05 -3.33
N GLY A 90 4.66 -8.48 -3.86
CA GLY A 90 3.66 -7.78 -3.03
C GLY A 90 2.33 -7.57 -3.72
N ARG A 91 1.49 -6.72 -3.14
CA ARG A 91 0.15 -6.41 -3.65
C ARG A 91 -0.12 -4.93 -3.61
N LEU A 92 -0.79 -4.44 -4.64
CA LEU A 92 -1.37 -3.11 -4.69
C LEU A 92 -2.85 -3.20 -4.32
N HIS A 93 -3.24 -2.41 -3.33
CA HIS A 93 -4.60 -2.37 -2.79
C HIS A 93 -5.30 -1.09 -3.21
N PHE A 94 -6.58 -1.20 -3.54
CA PHE A 94 -7.45 -0.08 -3.88
C PHE A 94 -8.61 -0.05 -2.91
N VAL A 95 -8.74 1.04 -2.15
CA VAL A 95 -9.83 1.22 -1.17
C VAL A 95 -10.49 2.56 -1.41
N LYS A 96 -11.80 2.64 -1.20
CA LYS A 96 -12.55 3.90 -1.28
C LYS A 96 -13.37 4.15 -0.02
N PHE A 97 -13.50 5.44 0.32
CA PHE A 97 -14.30 5.96 1.41
C PHE A 97 -15.16 7.12 0.91
N GLU A 98 -16.27 7.40 1.57
CA GLU A 98 -17.01 8.65 1.32
C GLU A 98 -16.24 9.82 1.94
N THR A 99 -16.13 10.94 1.23
CA THR A 99 -15.42 12.14 1.74
C THR A 99 -16.10 12.73 2.97
N SER A 100 -17.42 12.57 3.11
CA SER A 100 -18.17 12.90 4.34
C SER A 100 -17.72 12.08 5.56
N LYS A 101 -17.15 10.90 5.33
CA LYS A 101 -16.68 9.94 6.35
C LYS A 101 -15.16 9.88 6.40
N ILE A 102 -14.48 11.02 6.24
CA ILE A 102 -13.02 11.12 6.23
C ILE A 102 -12.35 10.46 7.45
N ASN A 103 -13.01 10.49 8.62
CA ASN A 103 -12.49 9.82 9.82
C ASN A 103 -12.29 8.31 9.63
N GLU A 104 -13.19 7.62 8.91
CA GLU A 104 -13.04 6.19 8.60
C GLU A 104 -11.77 5.93 7.77
N CYS A 105 -11.42 6.87 6.88
CA CYS A 105 -10.19 6.81 6.09
C CYS A 105 -8.94 7.01 6.97
N LEU A 106 -8.97 7.99 7.88
CA LEU A 106 -7.87 8.23 8.83
C LEU A 106 -7.66 7.03 9.76
N ASP A 107 -8.74 6.47 10.30
CA ASP A 107 -8.71 5.29 11.15
C ASP A 107 -8.17 4.07 10.39
N PHE A 108 -8.53 3.93 9.11
CA PHE A 108 -7.97 2.88 8.26
C PHE A 108 -6.45 3.01 8.10
N ILE A 109 -5.95 4.20 7.77
CA ILE A 109 -4.51 4.48 7.64
C ILE A 109 -3.76 4.19 8.95
N ASN A 110 -4.37 4.57 10.08
CA ASN A 110 -3.84 4.26 11.41
C ASN A 110 -3.77 2.76 11.68
N SER A 111 -4.89 2.05 11.47
CA SER A 111 -5.01 0.62 11.77
C SER A 111 -4.01 -0.25 10.99
N LYS A 112 -3.69 0.18 9.75
CA LYS A 112 -2.75 -0.51 8.87
C LYS A 112 -1.31 -0.04 9.03
N GLN A 113 -1.05 0.91 9.94
CA GLN A 113 0.27 1.53 10.16
C GLN A 113 0.90 2.07 8.87
N LEU A 114 0.09 2.54 7.91
CA LEU A 114 0.57 3.04 6.62
C LEU A 114 1.27 4.40 6.74
N HIS A 115 1.18 5.05 7.90
CA HIS A 115 1.86 6.29 8.25
C HIS A 115 3.26 6.05 8.82
N CYS A 116 3.60 4.81 9.19
CA CYS A 116 4.91 4.41 9.67
C CYS A 116 5.67 3.74 8.52
N GLY A 117 6.63 4.44 7.91
CA GLY A 117 7.55 3.80 6.97
C GLY A 117 8.21 2.60 7.63
N GLU A 118 8.09 1.43 7.02
CA GLU A 118 8.68 0.16 7.46
C GLU A 118 10.22 0.26 7.34
N GLY A 119 10.88 1.00 8.23
CA GLY A 119 12.33 1.21 8.10
C GLY A 119 13.04 2.24 8.98
N GLU A 120 12.38 3.02 9.84
CA GLU A 120 13.13 3.85 10.81
C GLU A 120 13.35 3.11 12.14
N SER A 121 14.63 2.95 12.44
CA SER A 121 15.22 2.18 13.52
C SER A 121 14.65 2.50 14.90
N ARG A 122 14.54 1.46 15.74
CA ARG A 122 14.32 1.54 17.20
C ARG A 122 15.51 2.14 17.98
N TYR A 123 16.21 3.12 17.40
CA TYR A 123 17.34 3.81 18.00
C TYR A 123 17.47 5.22 17.40
N SER A 124 16.58 6.13 17.78
CA SER A 124 16.92 7.56 17.77
C SER A 124 16.19 8.23 18.93
N ASP A 125 17.01 8.43 19.96
CA ASP A 125 16.90 9.47 20.97
C ASP A 125 16.38 10.79 20.37
N ALA A 126 15.49 11.45 21.11
CA ALA A 126 15.06 12.86 21.01
C ALA A 126 14.91 13.53 19.60
N THR A 127 13.69 14.01 19.32
CA THR A 127 13.43 15.30 18.63
C THR A 127 13.70 15.43 17.12
N THR A 128 13.15 14.56 16.27
CA THR A 128 12.92 14.97 14.87
C THR A 128 11.55 14.50 14.38
N ASP A 129 10.66 15.45 14.12
CA ASP A 129 9.37 15.27 13.44
C ASP A 129 9.61 14.74 12.01
N SER A 130 9.89 13.45 11.84
CA SER A 130 9.86 12.81 10.52
C SER A 130 8.40 12.61 10.10
N ASN A 131 7.71 13.73 9.83
CA ASN A 131 6.36 13.71 9.27
C ASN A 131 6.40 12.93 7.94
N ALA A 132 5.80 11.75 7.91
CA ALA A 132 5.72 10.98 6.69
C ALA A 132 4.94 11.78 5.64
N ILE A 133 5.55 11.93 4.45
CA ILE A 133 4.97 12.68 3.33
C ILE A 133 4.25 11.68 2.44
N ILE A 134 2.97 11.94 2.19
CA ILE A 134 2.15 11.12 1.28
C ILE A 134 1.69 11.95 0.10
N LYS A 135 1.63 11.32 -1.08
CA LYS A 135 1.16 11.99 -2.29
C LYS A 135 -0.36 12.01 -2.31
N ALA A 136 -0.94 13.17 -2.54
CA ALA A 136 -2.38 13.36 -2.59
C ALA A 136 -2.77 14.22 -3.79
N THR A 137 -3.89 13.89 -4.42
CA THR A 137 -4.50 14.71 -5.48
C THR A 137 -5.98 14.97 -5.18
N GLY A 138 -6.64 15.72 -6.05
CA GLY A 138 -8.01 16.18 -5.88
C GLY A 138 -8.12 17.43 -5.02
N GLY A 139 -9.21 18.19 -5.19
CA GLY A 139 -9.45 19.43 -4.42
C GLY A 139 -9.47 19.24 -2.90
N GLY A 140 -9.79 18.03 -2.42
CA GLY A 140 -9.76 17.68 -1.00
C GLY A 140 -8.35 17.62 -0.40
N ALA A 141 -7.30 17.41 -1.21
CA ALA A 141 -5.91 17.41 -0.72
C ALA A 141 -5.50 18.79 -0.16
N HIS A 142 -6.09 19.87 -0.66
CA HIS A 142 -5.95 21.20 -0.05
C HIS A 142 -6.84 21.35 1.19
N LYS A 143 -8.12 20.98 1.07
CA LYS A 143 -9.14 21.18 2.12
C LYS A 143 -8.82 20.45 3.42
N PHE A 144 -8.23 19.25 3.35
CA PHE A 144 -8.02 18.38 4.49
C PHE A 144 -6.54 18.23 4.90
N ALA A 145 -5.63 19.03 4.33
CA ALA A 145 -4.19 18.93 4.61
C ALA A 145 -3.87 19.02 6.10
N ASP A 146 -4.45 20.00 6.79
CA ASP A 146 -4.21 20.22 8.22
C ASP A 146 -4.76 19.07 9.06
N LEU A 147 -5.91 18.51 8.69
CA LEU A 147 -6.51 17.38 9.39
C LEU A 147 -5.61 16.13 9.35
N PHE A 148 -5.00 15.84 8.20
CA PHE A 148 -4.03 14.73 8.08
C PHE A 148 -2.78 14.98 8.93
N LYS A 149 -2.30 16.22 8.97
CA LYS A 149 -1.15 16.61 9.79
C LYS A 149 -1.44 16.50 11.28
N GLU A 150 -2.59 16.98 11.73
CA GLU A 150 -3.00 16.96 13.14
C GLU A 150 -3.31 15.54 13.64
N ARG A 151 -4.00 14.73 12.85
CA ARG A 151 -4.48 13.41 13.28
C ARG A 151 -3.48 12.29 13.09
N LEU A 152 -2.62 12.38 12.08
CA LEU A 152 -1.71 11.31 11.68
C LEU A 152 -0.23 11.74 11.64
N GLY A 153 0.08 13.02 11.83
CA GLY A 153 1.43 13.55 11.59
C GLY A 153 1.82 13.52 10.10
N LEU A 154 0.87 13.34 9.19
CA LEU A 154 1.15 13.19 7.76
C LEU A 154 1.10 14.54 7.04
N SER A 155 2.10 14.79 6.20
CA SER A 155 2.10 15.95 5.30
C SER A 155 1.66 15.51 3.90
N LEU A 156 0.66 16.21 3.34
CA LEU A 156 0.18 15.94 1.98
C LEU A 156 1.05 16.69 0.95
N ASP A 157 1.79 15.93 0.15
CA ASP A 157 2.42 16.39 -1.08
C ASP A 157 1.38 16.41 -2.20
N LYS A 158 0.98 17.62 -2.61
CA LYS A 158 -0.18 17.84 -3.46
C LYS A 158 0.22 17.76 -4.92
N GLU A 159 -0.46 16.90 -5.67
CA GLU A 159 -0.24 16.67 -7.10
C GLU A 159 -1.47 17.11 -7.91
N ASP A 160 -1.24 17.56 -9.15
CA ASP A 160 -2.31 18.01 -10.04
C ASP A 160 -3.24 16.86 -10.46
N GLU A 161 -4.56 17.08 -10.36
CA GLU A 161 -5.58 16.05 -10.55
C GLU A 161 -5.61 15.52 -11.98
N MET A 162 -5.51 16.41 -12.98
CA MET A 162 -5.56 16.00 -14.38
C MET A 162 -4.29 15.23 -14.77
N ASN A 163 -3.12 15.69 -14.32
CA ASN A 163 -1.85 15.00 -14.56
C ASN A 163 -1.82 13.62 -13.90
N CYS A 164 -2.28 13.49 -12.66
CA CYS A 164 -2.39 12.20 -11.97
C CYS A 164 -3.35 11.24 -12.68
N LEU A 165 -4.50 11.73 -13.16
CA LEU A 165 -5.46 10.94 -13.91
C LEU A 165 -4.85 10.38 -15.19
N VAL A 166 -4.22 11.23 -16.00
CA VAL A 166 -3.60 10.84 -17.27
C VAL A 166 -2.43 9.88 -17.03
N ALA A 167 -1.56 10.18 -16.07
CA ALA A 167 -0.42 9.32 -15.74
C ALA A 167 -0.85 7.95 -15.20
N GLY A 168 -1.85 7.92 -14.32
CA GLY A 168 -2.40 6.69 -13.75
C GLY A 168 -3.11 5.81 -14.79
N ALA A 169 -3.89 6.41 -15.68
CA ALA A 169 -4.52 5.69 -16.79
C ALA A 169 -3.48 5.09 -17.75
N ASN A 170 -2.48 5.88 -18.15
CA ASN A 170 -1.39 5.41 -19.00
C ASN A 170 -0.53 4.33 -18.33
N PHE A 171 -0.47 4.29 -17.00
CA PHE A 171 0.22 3.24 -16.25
C PHE A 171 -0.54 1.90 -16.29
N LEU A 172 -1.88 1.94 -16.17
CA LEU A 172 -2.71 0.73 -16.14
C LEU A 172 -3.05 0.16 -17.52
N LEU A 173 -2.93 0.95 -18.58
CA LEU A 173 -3.30 0.57 -19.96
C LEU A 173 -2.12 0.09 -20.82
N LYS A 174 -0.93 -0.09 -20.22
CA LYS A 174 0.27 -0.57 -20.92
C LYS A 174 0.42 -2.08 -20.88
#